data_AF-A0A853ZN42-F1
#
_entry.id   AF-A0A853ZN42-F1
#
_cell.length_a   1.000
_cell.length_b   1.000
_cell.length_c   1.000
_cell.angle_alpha   90.00
_cell.angle_beta   90.00
_cell.angle_gamma   90.00
#
_symmetry.space_group_name_H-M   'P 1'
#
loop_
_entity.id
_entity.type
_entity.pdbx_description
1 polymer ?
#
loop_
_entity_poly.entity_id
_entity_poly.type
_entity_poly.pdbx_seq_one_letter_code
_entity_poly.pdbx_strand_id
1 'polypeptide(L)'
;LFGFSVIKLMRIFKDELVLAYSTASSETVLPRVIEKMEAYGAPKAICSFVVPTGYSFNLDGSTLYQSIAAIFIAQLYGIDLSISQQLLLVLTLMVTSKGIAGVPGVSFVVLLATLGSVGIPLEGLAFIAGVDRVMDMARTALNVIGNALAVLVISRWEGMYDDAKGERYWNSLPHWRSKEALP
;
A
#
# COMPACT_ATOMS: atom_id res chain seq x y z
N LEU A 1 16.84 -9.78 -5.27
CA LEU A 1 16.28 -10.85 -6.14
C LEU A 1 15.87 -10.33 -7.51
N PHE A 2 14.97 -9.35 -7.62
CA PHE A 2 14.44 -8.89 -8.92
C PHE A 2 15.09 -7.62 -9.51
N GLY A 3 16.05 -6.98 -8.85
CA GLY A 3 16.82 -5.85 -9.43
C GLY A 3 16.09 -4.51 -9.58
N PHE A 4 14.85 -4.40 -9.08
CA PHE A 4 14.11 -3.13 -9.08
C PHE A 4 14.46 -2.24 -7.88
N SER A 5 14.53 -0.93 -8.11
CA SER A 5 14.76 0.07 -7.05
C SER A 5 13.45 0.71 -6.61
N VAL A 6 13.09 0.55 -5.34
CA VAL A 6 11.91 1.22 -4.73
C VAL A 6 12.03 2.74 -4.81
N ILE A 7 13.24 3.29 -4.71
CA ILE A 7 13.48 4.74 -4.83
C ILE A 7 13.17 5.22 -6.26
N LYS A 8 13.55 4.46 -7.29
CA LYS A 8 13.16 4.79 -8.67
C LYS A 8 11.65 4.70 -8.84
N LEU A 9 11.03 3.68 -8.27
CA LEU A 9 9.57 3.49 -8.33
C LEU A 9 8.82 4.66 -7.68
N MET A 10 9.26 5.14 -6.51
CA MET A 10 8.70 6.32 -5.87
C MET A 10 8.83 7.58 -6.72
N ARG A 11 9.91 7.72 -7.50
CA ARG A 11 10.10 8.85 -8.42
C ARG A 11 9.17 8.76 -9.63
N ILE A 12 9.01 7.56 -10.20
CA ILE A 12 8.06 7.32 -11.30
C ILE A 12 6.64 7.70 -10.88
N PHE A 13 6.26 7.37 -9.64
CA PHE A 13 4.92 7.57 -9.11
C PHE A 13 4.74 8.84 -8.27
N LYS A 14 5.66 9.80 -8.31
CA LYS A 14 5.61 10.97 -7.41
C LYS A 14 4.23 11.64 -7.36
N ASP A 15 3.62 11.89 -8.51
CA ASP A 15 2.33 12.58 -8.60
C ASP A 15 1.18 11.71 -8.10
N GLU A 16 1.19 10.41 -8.42
CA GLU A 16 0.20 9.45 -7.95
C GLU A 16 0.32 9.23 -6.45
N LEU A 17 1.54 9.22 -5.89
CA LEU A 17 1.73 9.10 -4.46
C LEU A 17 1.21 10.32 -3.72
N VAL A 18 1.44 11.53 -4.24
CA VAL A 18 0.87 12.75 -3.65
C VAL A 18 -0.65 12.72 -3.71
N LEU A 19 -1.23 12.33 -4.84
CA LEU A 19 -2.68 12.25 -5.01
C LEU A 19 -3.29 11.20 -4.07
N ALA A 20 -2.79 9.96 -4.11
CA ALA A 20 -3.29 8.86 -3.28
C ALA A 20 -3.08 9.12 -1.78
N TYR A 21 -1.95 9.73 -1.40
CA TYR A 21 -1.72 10.19 -0.02
C TYR A 21 -2.79 11.20 0.38
N SER A 22 -2.97 12.27 -0.40
CA SER A 22 -3.90 13.36 -0.06
C SER A 22 -5.35 12.88 0.03
N THR A 23 -5.76 12.02 -0.90
CA THR A 23 -7.12 11.47 -0.94
C THR A 23 -7.33 10.32 0.03
N ALA A 24 -6.26 9.69 0.53
CA ALA A 24 -6.28 8.39 1.22
C ALA A 24 -7.03 7.31 0.43
N SER A 25 -6.96 7.34 -0.90
CA SER A 25 -7.57 6.34 -1.76
C SER A 25 -6.66 5.90 -2.90
N SER A 26 -6.37 4.60 -2.95
CA SER A 26 -5.59 4.01 -4.03
C SER A 26 -6.38 4.02 -5.35
N GLU A 27 -7.71 3.94 -5.28
CA GLU A 27 -8.59 3.93 -6.46
C GLU A 27 -8.44 5.20 -7.31
N THR A 28 -8.11 6.33 -6.68
CA THR A 28 -7.92 7.62 -7.38
C THR A 28 -6.76 7.62 -8.38
N VAL A 29 -5.83 6.67 -8.27
CA VAL A 29 -4.66 6.55 -9.13
C VAL A 29 -4.60 5.24 -9.91
N LEU A 30 -5.59 4.37 -9.77
CA LEU A 30 -5.59 3.03 -10.39
C LEU A 30 -5.27 3.04 -11.90
N PRO A 31 -5.95 3.85 -12.75
CA PRO A 31 -5.66 3.85 -14.18
C PRO A 31 -4.23 4.33 -14.48
N ARG A 32 -3.78 5.37 -13.78
CA ARG A 32 -2.42 5.93 -13.95
C ARG A 32 -1.33 4.95 -13.54
N VAL A 33 -1.59 4.12 -12.51
CA VAL A 33 -0.65 3.06 -12.11
C VAL A 33 -0.51 2.01 -13.19
N ILE A 34 -1.62 1.55 -13.78
CA ILE A 34 -1.60 0.59 -14.89
C ILE A 34 -0.82 1.16 -16.08
N GLU A 35 -1.15 2.38 -16.52
CA GLU A 35 -0.49 3.05 -17.64
C GLU A 35 1.01 3.21 -17.43
N LYS A 36 1.44 3.67 -16.25
CA LYS A 36 2.86 3.87 -15.93
C LYS A 36 3.62 2.55 -15.82
N MET A 37 3.02 1.49 -15.31
CA MET A 37 3.67 0.18 -15.27
C MET A 37 3.82 -0.42 -16.66
N GLU A 38 2.81 -0.26 -17.52
CA GLU A 38 2.92 -0.63 -18.94
C GLU A 38 4.03 0.16 -19.63
N ALA A 39 4.09 1.47 -19.41
CA ALA A 39 5.13 2.34 -19.95
C ALA A 39 6.52 1.93 -19.43
N TYR A 40 6.62 1.49 -18.17
CA TYR A 40 7.85 1.05 -17.53
C TYR A 40 8.23 -0.42 -17.80
N GLY A 41 7.64 -1.08 -18.80
CA GLY A 41 8.13 -2.37 -19.30
C GLY A 41 7.32 -3.59 -18.85
N ALA A 42 6.31 -3.44 -17.98
CA ALA A 42 5.41 -4.54 -17.67
C ALA A 42 4.37 -4.76 -18.79
N PRO A 43 3.96 -6.00 -19.08
CA PRO A 43 2.93 -6.27 -20.07
C PRO A 43 1.54 -5.89 -19.56
N LYS A 44 0.69 -5.38 -20.47
CA LYS A 44 -0.69 -4.95 -20.18
C LYS A 44 -1.52 -5.98 -19.41
N ALA A 45 -1.39 -7.26 -19.76
CA ALA A 45 -2.12 -8.35 -19.12
C ALA A 45 -1.77 -8.46 -17.62
N ILE A 46 -0.49 -8.33 -17.26
CA ILE A 46 -0.04 -8.35 -15.85
C ILE A 46 -0.50 -7.08 -15.15
N CYS A 47 -0.30 -5.90 -15.75
CA CYS A 47 -0.74 -4.64 -15.14
C CYS A 47 -2.24 -4.62 -14.82
N SER A 48 -3.06 -5.01 -15.81
CA SER A 48 -4.52 -4.99 -15.71
C SER A 48 -5.09 -6.05 -14.77
N PHE A 49 -4.30 -7.06 -14.38
CA PHE A 49 -4.70 -8.08 -13.42
C PHE A 49 -4.14 -7.79 -12.02
N VAL A 50 -2.83 -7.59 -11.92
CA VAL A 50 -2.13 -7.48 -10.63
C VAL A 50 -2.51 -6.19 -9.90
N VAL A 51 -2.65 -5.05 -10.58
CA VAL A 51 -2.97 -3.79 -9.88
C VAL A 51 -4.38 -3.82 -9.28
N PRO A 52 -5.45 -4.15 -10.02
CA PRO A 52 -6.79 -4.21 -9.44
C PRO A 52 -6.92 -5.27 -8.34
N THR A 53 -6.40 -6.48 -8.55
CA THR A 53 -6.41 -7.53 -7.52
C THR A 53 -5.62 -7.09 -6.28
N GLY A 54 -4.47 -6.47 -6.49
CA GLY A 54 -3.61 -5.97 -5.42
C GLY A 54 -4.27 -4.88 -4.57
N TYR A 55 -5.06 -3.99 -5.15
CA TYR A 55 -5.75 -2.96 -4.37
C TYR A 55 -6.80 -3.52 -3.40
N SER A 56 -7.34 -4.71 -3.67
CA SER A 56 -8.25 -5.38 -2.75
C SER A 56 -7.56 -6.37 -1.81
N PHE A 57 -6.45 -6.99 -2.23
CA PHE A 57 -5.83 -8.12 -1.52
C PHE A 57 -4.41 -7.85 -0.99
N ASN A 58 -3.73 -6.81 -1.45
CA ASN A 58 -2.37 -6.44 -1.06
C ASN A 58 -2.36 -5.05 -0.37
N LEU A 59 -3.00 -5.03 0.80
CA LEU A 59 -3.16 -3.87 1.68
C LEU A 59 -2.21 -3.92 2.88
N ASP A 60 -0.93 -4.18 2.63
CA ASP A 60 0.07 -4.46 3.66
C ASP A 60 0.25 -3.30 4.65
N GLY A 61 0.19 -2.06 4.19
CA GLY A 61 0.24 -0.89 5.07
C GLY A 61 -0.94 -0.85 6.04
N SER A 62 -2.12 -1.24 5.56
CA SER A 62 -3.33 -1.34 6.37
C SER A 62 -3.21 -2.45 7.41
N THR A 63 -2.83 -3.66 6.99
CA THR A 63 -2.66 -4.81 7.88
C THR A 63 -1.61 -4.54 8.98
N LEU A 64 -0.48 -3.92 8.62
CA LEU A 64 0.57 -3.56 9.57
C LEU A 64 0.06 -2.57 10.62
N TYR A 65 -0.58 -1.48 10.19
CA TYR A 65 -1.12 -0.50 11.12
C TYR A 65 -2.19 -1.08 12.02
N GLN A 66 -3.14 -1.83 11.47
CA GLN A 66 -4.22 -2.41 12.27
C GLN A 66 -3.68 -3.33 13.35
N SER A 67 -2.66 -4.13 13.03
CA SER A 67 -2.01 -5.03 13.96
C SER A 67 -1.34 -4.27 15.10
N ILE A 68 -0.57 -3.23 14.77
CA ILE A 68 0.10 -2.38 15.76
C ILE A 68 -0.92 -1.61 16.60
N ALA A 69 -1.96 -1.05 15.98
CA ALA A 69 -3.00 -0.29 16.65
C ALA A 69 -3.80 -1.17 17.63
N ALA A 70 -4.11 -2.41 17.26
CA ALA A 70 -4.83 -3.33 18.14
C ALA A 70 -3.99 -3.72 19.36
N ILE A 71 -2.70 -4.01 19.17
CA ILE A 71 -1.78 -4.29 20.28
C ILE A 71 -1.59 -3.05 21.16
N PHE A 72 -1.45 -1.87 20.57
CA PHE A 72 -1.34 -0.60 21.29
C PHE A 72 -2.58 -0.36 22.17
N ILE A 73 -3.79 -0.56 21.63
CA ILE A 73 -5.02 -0.38 22.41
C ILE A 73 -5.10 -1.41 23.54
N ALA A 74 -4.76 -2.68 23.30
CA ALA A 74 -4.72 -3.69 24.35
C ALA A 74 -3.78 -3.25 25.50
N GLN A 75 -2.57 -2.79 25.17
CA GLN A 75 -1.60 -2.27 26.14
C GLN A 75 -2.11 -1.02 26.88
N LEU A 76 -2.81 -0.12 26.19
CA LEU A 76 -3.39 1.09 26.78
C LEU A 76 -4.40 0.76 27.90
N TYR A 77 -5.16 -0.33 27.74
CA TYR A 77 -6.12 -0.80 28.75
C TYR A 77 -5.52 -1.79 29.76
N GLY A 78 -4.21 -2.06 29.70
CA GLY A 78 -3.57 -3.05 30.57
C GLY A 78 -4.00 -4.49 30.28
N ILE A 79 -4.43 -4.77 29.04
CA ILE A 79 -4.79 -6.12 28.58
C ILE A 79 -3.51 -6.81 28.08
N ASP A 80 -2.99 -7.74 28.89
CA ASP A 80 -1.86 -8.57 28.50
C ASP A 80 -2.29 -9.65 27.51
N LEU A 81 -1.86 -9.50 26.25
CA LEU A 81 -2.02 -10.51 25.22
C LEU A 81 -0.81 -11.43 25.22
N SER A 82 -1.02 -12.73 25.44
CA SER A 82 0.00 -13.75 25.22
C SER A 82 0.45 -13.79 23.75
N ILE A 83 1.63 -14.36 23.47
CA ILE A 83 2.16 -14.45 22.09
C ILE A 83 1.17 -15.13 21.14
N SER A 84 0.47 -16.18 21.60
CA SER A 84 -0.54 -16.86 20.78
C SER A 84 -1.74 -15.97 20.48
N GLN A 85 -2.20 -15.17 21.44
CA GLN A 85 -3.28 -14.20 21.23
C GLN A 85 -2.85 -13.08 20.28
N GLN A 86 -1.62 -12.58 20.40
CA GLN A 86 -1.08 -11.58 19.46
C GLN A 86 -1.01 -12.15 18.04
N LEU A 87 -0.50 -13.38 17.87
CA LEU A 87 -0.47 -14.04 16.56
C LEU A 87 -1.87 -14.26 15.98
N LEU A 88 -2.82 -14.72 16.79
CA LEU A 88 -4.21 -14.91 16.35
C LEU A 88 -4.86 -13.59 15.94
N LEU A 89 -4.62 -12.52 16.71
CA LEU A 89 -5.10 -11.17 16.40
C LEU A 89 -4.53 -10.68 15.06
N VAL A 90 -3.21 -10.78 14.85
CA VAL A 90 -2.57 -10.37 13.59
C VAL A 90 -3.07 -11.20 12.41
N LEU A 91 -3.22 -12.52 12.58
CA LEU A 91 -3.78 -13.39 11.53
C LEU A 91 -5.23 -13.03 11.21
N THR A 92 -6.04 -12.73 12.22
CA THR A 92 -7.42 -12.31 12.04
C THR A 92 -7.48 -11.01 11.25
N LEU A 93 -6.70 -10.01 11.66
CA LEU A 93 -6.58 -8.72 10.95
C LEU A 93 -6.05 -8.89 9.52
N MET A 94 -5.11 -9.81 9.29
CA MET A 94 -4.61 -10.10 7.96
C MET A 94 -5.69 -10.66 7.04
N VAL A 95 -6.55 -11.55 7.54
CA VAL A 95 -7.66 -12.13 6.77
C VAL A 95 -8.79 -11.11 6.57
N THR A 96 -9.20 -10.41 7.63
CA THR A 96 -10.34 -9.47 7.58
C THR A 96 -10.04 -8.18 6.84
N SER A 97 -8.77 -7.85 6.63
CA SER A 97 -8.35 -6.70 5.82
C SER A 97 -8.31 -6.97 4.31
N LYS A 98 -8.59 -8.20 3.86
CA LYS A 98 -8.63 -8.53 2.43
C LYS A 98 -10.04 -8.37 1.87
N GLY A 99 -10.13 -7.98 0.59
CA GLY A 99 -11.39 -7.77 -0.11
C GLY A 99 -12.08 -6.45 0.23
N ILE A 100 -11.39 -5.52 0.92
CA ILE A 100 -11.92 -4.20 1.21
C ILE A 100 -11.60 -3.20 0.09
N ALA A 101 -12.49 -2.21 -0.10
CA ALA A 101 -12.29 -1.15 -1.09
C ALA A 101 -11.13 -0.22 -0.68
N GLY A 102 -10.44 0.33 -1.68
CA GLY A 102 -9.29 1.20 -1.50
C GLY A 102 -9.68 2.66 -1.23
N VAL A 103 -10.64 2.88 -0.32
CA VAL A 103 -11.25 4.17 -0.02
C VAL A 103 -11.01 4.59 1.45
N PRO A 104 -11.13 5.89 1.78
CA PRO A 104 -10.72 6.40 3.09
C PRO A 104 -11.49 5.77 4.25
N GLY A 105 -10.79 5.54 5.37
CA GLY A 105 -11.40 5.10 6.63
C GLY A 105 -11.80 3.63 6.73
N VAL A 106 -11.74 2.85 5.64
CA VAL A 106 -12.15 1.43 5.68
C VAL A 106 -11.27 0.59 6.60
N SER A 107 -9.97 0.91 6.66
CA SER A 107 -9.05 0.23 7.58
C SER A 107 -9.43 0.42 9.05
N PHE A 108 -10.02 1.55 9.40
CA PHE A 108 -10.50 1.85 10.75
C PHE A 108 -11.76 1.03 11.10
N VAL A 109 -12.66 0.84 10.13
CA VAL A 109 -13.85 -0.01 10.28
C VAL A 109 -13.46 -1.48 10.49
N VAL A 110 -12.47 -1.99 9.75
CA VAL A 110 -11.96 -3.36 9.94
C VAL A 110 -11.34 -3.54 11.33
N LEU A 111 -10.59 -2.53 11.80
CA LEU A 111 -10.05 -2.54 13.15
C LEU A 111 -11.17 -2.60 14.19
N LEU A 112 -12.19 -1.75 14.06
CA LEU A 112 -13.37 -1.74 14.94
C LEU A 112 -14.06 -3.11 15.02
N ALA A 113 -14.31 -3.73 13.86
CA ALA A 113 -14.93 -5.05 13.82
C ALA A 113 -14.08 -6.13 14.51
N THR A 114 -12.76 -6.02 14.40
CA THR A 114 -11.83 -7.02 14.94
C THR A 114 -11.60 -6.86 16.44
N LEU A 115 -11.47 -5.63 16.96
CA LEU A 115 -11.30 -5.41 18.41
C LEU A 115 -12.49 -5.95 19.20
N GLY A 116 -13.71 -5.75 18.69
CA GLY A 116 -14.93 -6.25 19.31
C GLY A 116 -15.00 -7.78 19.38
N SER A 117 -14.37 -8.50 18.44
CA SER A 117 -14.37 -9.96 18.44
C SER A 117 -13.34 -10.57 19.39
N VAL A 118 -12.29 -9.83 19.77
CA VAL A 118 -11.22 -10.29 20.68
C VAL A 118 -11.34 -9.71 22.09
N GLY A 119 -12.42 -8.99 22.40
CA GLY A 119 -12.68 -8.45 23.73
C GLY A 119 -11.85 -7.22 24.10
N ILE A 120 -11.29 -6.51 23.11
CA ILE A 120 -10.60 -5.24 23.33
C ILE A 120 -11.62 -4.08 23.30
N PRO A 121 -11.64 -3.17 24.29
CA PRO A 121 -12.59 -2.05 24.34
C PRO A 121 -12.55 -1.18 23.09
N LEU A 122 -13.72 -0.93 22.50
CA LEU A 122 -13.85 -0.15 21.26
C LEU A 122 -13.58 1.33 21.49
N GLU A 123 -13.77 1.81 22.72
CA GLU A 123 -13.46 3.17 23.15
C GLU A 123 -11.97 3.51 22.93
N GLY A 124 -11.11 2.48 22.89
CA GLY A 124 -9.70 2.59 22.54
C GLY A 124 -9.43 3.23 21.19
N LEU A 125 -10.35 3.10 20.23
CA LEU A 125 -10.26 3.70 18.92
C LEU A 125 -10.28 5.23 18.97
N ALA A 126 -10.93 5.83 19.97
CA ALA A 126 -10.97 7.28 20.13
C ALA A 126 -9.57 7.88 20.35
N PHE A 127 -8.67 7.14 21.00
CA PHE A 127 -7.29 7.58 21.25
C PHE A 127 -6.46 7.67 19.97
N ILE A 128 -6.76 6.83 18.97
CA ILE A 128 -6.02 6.80 17.70
C ILE A 128 -6.76 7.53 16.56
N ALA A 129 -8.04 7.87 16.73
CA ALA A 129 -8.86 8.48 15.69
C ALA A 129 -8.23 9.75 15.10
N GLY A 130 -7.59 10.58 15.94
CA GLY A 130 -6.92 11.80 15.49
C GLY A 130 -5.71 11.54 14.58
N VAL A 131 -4.92 10.50 14.87
CA VAL A 131 -3.75 10.13 14.06
C VAL A 131 -4.11 9.22 12.89
N ASP A 132 -5.24 8.50 12.98
CA ASP A 132 -5.66 7.53 11.97
C ASP A 132 -5.77 8.18 10.59
N ARG A 133 -6.26 9.41 10.50
CA ARG A 133 -6.37 10.13 9.21
C ARG A 133 -5.01 10.30 8.53
N VAL A 134 -3.97 10.68 9.28
CA VAL A 134 -2.60 10.84 8.75
C VAL A 134 -2.00 9.50 8.39
N MET A 135 -2.23 8.50 9.25
CA MET A 135 -1.79 7.14 8.99
C MET A 135 -2.50 6.54 7.78
N ASP A 136 -3.77 6.86 7.52
CA ASP A 136 -4.52 6.42 6.34
C ASP A 136 -3.83 6.90 5.06
N MET A 137 -3.47 8.19 4.99
CA MET A 137 -2.72 8.75 3.87
C MET A 137 -1.40 8.00 3.61
N ALA A 138 -0.63 7.75 4.67
CA ALA A 138 0.65 7.05 4.57
C ALA A 138 0.49 5.59 4.11
N ARG A 139 -0.50 4.89 4.66
CA ARG A 139 -0.82 3.50 4.31
C ARG A 139 -1.27 3.37 2.86
N THR A 140 -2.11 4.29 2.37
CA THR A 140 -2.53 4.32 0.97
C THR A 140 -1.31 4.46 0.05
N ALA A 141 -0.41 5.40 0.33
CA ALA A 141 0.79 5.59 -0.49
C ALA A 141 1.71 4.35 -0.48
N LEU A 142 1.87 3.70 0.67
CA LEU A 142 2.62 2.45 0.80
C LEU A 142 1.98 1.33 -0.04
N ASN A 143 0.66 1.17 0.04
CA ASN A 143 -0.07 0.17 -0.73
C ASN A 143 0.08 0.41 -2.25
N VAL A 144 0.05 1.67 -2.72
CA VAL A 144 0.29 1.99 -4.13
C VAL A 144 1.69 1.53 -4.57
N ILE A 145 2.72 1.81 -3.78
CA ILE A 145 4.10 1.35 -4.08
C ILE A 145 4.21 -0.18 -4.06
N GLY A 146 3.63 -0.83 -3.06
CA GLY A 146 3.67 -2.30 -2.94
C GLY A 146 3.02 -2.98 -4.13
N ASN A 147 1.89 -2.46 -4.60
CA ASN A 147 1.17 -2.99 -5.75
C ASN A 147 1.90 -2.74 -7.07
N ALA A 148 2.47 -1.56 -7.26
CA ALA A 148 3.34 -1.29 -8.40
C ALA A 148 4.58 -2.21 -8.42
N LEU A 149 5.19 -2.44 -7.26
CA LEU A 149 6.33 -3.35 -7.15
C LEU A 149 5.94 -4.80 -7.47
N ALA A 150 4.76 -5.24 -7.04
CA ALA A 150 4.24 -6.58 -7.35
C ALA A 150 4.11 -6.80 -8.86
N VAL A 151 3.63 -5.80 -9.62
CA VAL A 151 3.57 -5.86 -11.09
C VAL A 151 4.96 -6.14 -11.67
N LEU A 152 5.97 -5.40 -11.23
CA LEU A 152 7.34 -5.55 -11.73
C LEU A 152 7.96 -6.91 -11.37
N VAL A 153 7.77 -7.34 -10.13
CA VAL A 153 8.24 -8.63 -9.63
C VAL A 153 7.61 -9.77 -10.43
N ILE A 154 6.29 -9.77 -10.61
CA ILE A 154 5.58 -10.80 -11.37
C ILE A 154 6.02 -10.76 -12.84
N SER A 155 6.10 -9.57 -13.45
CA SER A 155 6.55 -9.43 -14.84
C SER A 155 7.95 -10.02 -15.07
N ARG A 156 8.86 -9.83 -14.11
CA ARG A 156 10.22 -10.38 -14.19
C ARG A 156 10.26 -11.87 -13.88
N TRP A 157 9.47 -12.34 -12.93
CA TRP A 157 9.35 -13.77 -12.62
C TRP A 157 8.86 -14.54 -13.86
N GLU A 158 7.85 -14.02 -14.55
CA GLU A 158 7.31 -14.61 -15.78
C GLU A 158 8.23 -14.40 -17.02
N GLY A 159 9.37 -13.71 -16.89
CA GLY A 159 10.26 -13.42 -18.02
C GLY A 159 9.66 -12.48 -19.07
N MET A 160 8.61 -11.73 -18.73
CA MET A 160 7.86 -10.87 -19.64
C MET A 160 8.18 -9.37 -19.51
N TYR A 161 9.03 -8.99 -18.55
CA TYR A 161 9.43 -7.60 -18.36
C TYR A 161 10.37 -7.12 -19.49
N ASP A 162 10.02 -6.03 -20.15
CA ASP A 162 10.86 -5.40 -21.18
C ASP A 162 11.83 -4.40 -20.54
N ASP A 163 13.07 -4.87 -20.29
CA ASP A 163 14.14 -4.04 -19.72
C ASP A 163 14.46 -2.81 -20.59
N ALA A 164 14.48 -2.97 -21.91
CA ALA A 164 14.82 -1.87 -22.83
C ALA A 164 13.74 -0.78 -22.81
N LYS A 165 12.45 -1.17 -22.76
CA LYS A 165 11.34 -0.22 -22.60
C LYS A 165 11.37 0.46 -21.24
N GLY A 166 11.60 -0.30 -20.16
CA GLY A 166 11.71 0.26 -18.81
C GLY A 166 12.83 1.28 -18.70
N GLU A 167 14.00 1.00 -19.27
CA GLU A 167 15.13 1.93 -19.29
C GLU A 167 14.83 3.20 -20.12
N ARG A 168 14.25 3.04 -21.32
CA ARG A 168 13.82 4.19 -22.15
C ARG A 168 12.81 5.08 -21.43
N TYR A 169 11.82 4.49 -20.76
CA TYR A 169 10.83 5.24 -19.99
C TYR A 169 11.46 5.94 -18.79
N TRP A 170 12.35 5.27 -18.05
CA TRP A 170 13.06 5.91 -16.94
C TRP A 170 13.85 7.14 -17.41
N ASN A 171 14.57 7.01 -18.53
CA ASN A 171 15.39 8.09 -19.08
C ASN A 171 14.56 9.24 -19.70
N SER A 172 13.29 9.02 -20.03
CA SER A 172 12.41 10.08 -20.54
C SER A 172 11.79 10.94 -19.43
N LEU A 173 11.83 10.49 -18.18
CA LEU A 173 11.30 11.24 -17.05
C LEU A 173 12.22 12.41 -16.68
N PRO A 174 11.66 13.58 -16.30
CA PRO A 174 12.47 14.70 -15.85
C PRO A 174 13.23 14.31 -14.58
N HIS A 175 14.56 14.30 -14.67
CA HIS A 175 15.42 14.07 -13.53
C HIS A 175 15.82 15.40 -12.91
N TRP A 176 15.76 15.52 -11.59
CA TRP A 176 16.09 16.77 -10.88
C TRP A 176 17.50 17.31 -11.17
N ARG A 177 18.40 16.48 -11.72
CA ARG A 177 19.76 16.85 -12.15
C ARG A 177 19.86 17.36 -13.60
N SER A 178 18.80 17.31 -14.41
CA SER A 178 18.83 17.81 -15.79
C SER A 178 18.54 19.31 -15.91
N LYS A 179 18.53 20.05 -14.79
CA LYS A 179 18.39 21.52 -14.76
C LYS A 179 19.71 22.27 -14.93
N GLU A 180 20.71 21.67 -15.56
CA GLU A 180 21.92 22.36 -16.03
C GLU A 180 21.95 22.37 -17.57
N ALA A 181 20.91 22.92 -18.17
CA ALA A 181 20.90 23.40 -19.55
C ALA A 181 19.64 24.23 -19.77
N LEU A 182 19.55 25.36 -19.06
CA LEU A 182 18.72 26.48 -19.53
C LEU A 182 19.69 27.49 -20.15
N PRO A 183 19.46 27.92 -21.41
CA PRO A 183 20.29 28.93 -22.07
C PRO A 183 20.24 30.28 -21.37
#